data_AF-D3SMZ5-F1
#
_entry.id   AF-D3SMZ5-F1
#
_cell.length_a   1.000
_cell.length_b   1.000
_cell.length_c   1.000
_cell.angle_alpha   90.00
_cell.angle_beta   90.00
_cell.angle_gamma   90.00
#
_symmetry.space_group_name_H-M   'P 1'
#
loop_
_entity.id
_entity.type
_entity.pdbx_description
1 polymer ?
#
loop_
_entity_poly.entity_id
_entity_poly.type
_entity_poly.pdbx_seq_one_letter_code
_entity_poly.pdbx_strand_id
1 'polypeptide(L)' 'MTMDRVLRLTSGGVLLLVFLVAILPSDIHWFWKAFILFMAINQIQSAFTNWCPVMVLYRKMGIKECEC' A
#
# COMPACT_ATOMS: atom_id res chain seq x y z
N MET A 1 -8.29 0.76 -16.44
CA MET A 1 -7.15 1.16 -15.58
C MET A 1 -7.11 2.68 -15.57
N THR A 2 -7.32 3.34 -14.43
CA THR A 2 -7.17 4.80 -14.27
C THR A 2 -5.76 5.12 -13.76
N MET A 3 -5.28 6.36 -13.92
CA MET A 3 -3.95 6.78 -13.43
C MET A 3 -3.73 6.38 -11.96
N ASP A 4 -4.74 6.54 -11.11
CA ASP A 4 -4.69 6.17 -9.69
C ASP A 4 -4.44 4.69 -9.42
N ARG A 5 -4.92 3.80 -10.29
CA ARG A 5 -4.70 2.36 -10.12
C ARG A 5 -3.26 2.00 -10.46
N VAL A 6 -2.72 2.58 -11.53
CA VAL A 6 -1.32 2.36 -11.93
C VAL A 6 -0.36 2.96 -10.90
N LEU A 7 -0.68 4.14 -10.36
CA LEU A 7 0.09 4.75 -9.27
C LEU A 7 0.11 3.85 -8.04
N ARG A 8 -1.05 3.34 -7.59
CA ARG A 8 -1.16 2.40 -6.47
C ARG A 8 -0.42 1.08 -6.69
N LEU A 9 -0.46 0.56 -7.92
CA LEU A 9 0.27 -0.66 -8.28
C LEU A 9 1.78 -0.43 -8.20
N THR A 10 2.24 0.70 -8.76
CA THR A 10 3.67 1.04 -8.80
C THR A 10 4.21 1.29 -7.40
N SER A 11 3.48 2.04 -6.56
CA SER A 11 3.89 2.29 -5.18
C SER A 11 3.93 1.00 -4.35
N GLY A 12 2.90 0.15 -4.48
CA GLY A 12 2.86 -1.15 -3.80
C GLY A 12 3.97 -2.10 -4.26
N GLY A 13 4.26 -2.15 -5.56
CA GLY A 13 5.33 -2.97 -6.12
C GLY A 13 6.72 -2.51 -5.68
N VAL A 14 6.99 -1.20 -5.68
CA VAL A 14 8.25 -0.64 -5.18
C VAL A 14 8.41 -0.91 -3.68
N LEU A 15 7.35 -0.76 -2.88
CA LEU A 15 7.39 -1.05 -1.45
C LEU A 15 7.69 -2.54 -1.18
N LEU A 16 7.13 -3.45 -1.97
CA LEU A 16 7.41 -4.89 -1.88
C LEU A 16 8.88 -5.17 -2.24
N LEU A 17 9.41 -4.52 -3.27
CA LEU A 17 10.83 -4.64 -3.65
C LEU A 17 11.75 -4.16 -2.51
N VAL A 18 11.48 -2.99 -1.94
CA VAL A 18 12.23 -2.47 -0.78
C VAL A 18 12.12 -3.42 0.41
N PHE A 19 10.94 -4.00 0.64
CA PHE A 19 10.76 -5.00 1.68
C PHE A 19 11.67 -6.22 1.47
N LEU A 20 11.72 -6.77 0.25
CA LEU A 20 12.55 -7.94 -0.05
C LEU A 20 14.05 -7.66 0.01
N VAL A 21 14.49 -6.51 -0.49
CA VAL A 21 15.92 -6.18 -0.61
C VAL A 21 16.50 -5.60 0.68
N ALA A 22 15.77 -4.70 1.35
CA ALA A 22 16.29 -3.95 2.49
C ALA A 22 15.75 -4.43 3.84
N ILE A 23 14.45 -4.69 3.94
CA ILE A 23 13.81 -5.01 5.23
C ILE A 23 13.98 -6.49 5.61
N LEU A 24 13.84 -7.41 4.65
CA LEU A 24 13.95 -8.84 4.89
C LEU A 24 15.27 -9.25 5.56
N PRO A 25 16.46 -8.79 5.09
CA PRO A 25 17.74 -9.13 5.72
C PRO A 25 18.05 -8.32 7.00
N SER A 26 17.30 -7.25 7.30
CA SER A 26 17.58 -6.41 8.47
C SER A 26 17.16 -7.06 9.80
N ASP A 27 17.83 -6.73 10.91
CA ASP A 27 17.47 -7.13 12.27
C ASP A 27 16.31 -6.31 12.85
N ILE A 28 15.23 -6.18 12.08
CA ILE A 28 13.99 -5.54 12.52
C ILE A 28 13.07 -6.60 13.14
N HIS A 29 12.39 -6.24 14.24
CA HIS A 29 11.42 -7.09 14.89
C HIS A 29 10.36 -7.62 13.90
N TRP A 30 10.03 -8.92 14.00
CA TRP A 30 9.16 -9.64 13.06
C TRP A 30 7.83 -8.92 12.78
N PHE A 31 7.23 -8.31 13.80
CA PHE A 31 5.99 -7.54 13.67
C PHE A 31 6.07 -6.45 12.58
N TRP A 32 7.16 -5.69 12.54
CA TRP A 32 7.34 -4.61 11.57
C TRP A 32 7.55 -5.15 10.15
N LYS A 33 8.23 -6.30 10.02
CA LYS A 33 8.35 -6.98 8.73
C LYS A 33 6.98 -7.43 8.21
N ALA A 34 6.19 -8.07 9.06
CA ALA A 34 4.84 -8.50 8.72
C ALA A 34 3.91 -7.31 8.39
N PHE A 35 4.03 -6.21 9.13
CA PHE A 35 3.24 -5.00 8.89
C PHE A 35 3.57 -4.34 7.53
N ILE A 36 4.85 -4.20 7.19
CA ILE A 36 5.27 -3.64 5.90
C ILE A 36 4.83 -4.54 4.75
N LEU A 37 4.99 -5.85 4.89
CA LEU A 37 4.52 -6.82 3.90
C LEU A 37 3.00 -6.73 3.71
N PHE A 38 2.24 -6.65 4.80
CA PHE A 38 0.80 -6.46 4.77
C PHE A 38 0.43 -5.17 4.04
N MET A 39 1.08 -4.05 4.33
CA MET A 39 0.84 -2.77 3.65
C MET A 39 1.11 -2.85 2.15
N ALA A 40 2.23 -3.46 1.74
CA ALA A 40 2.56 -3.64 0.31
C ALA A 40 1.50 -4.46 -0.43
N ILE A 41 1.06 -5.58 0.15
CA ILE A 41 0.01 -6.43 -0.43
C ILE A 41 -1.33 -5.68 -0.54
N ASN A 42 -1.74 -4.95 0.50
CA ASN A 42 -2.99 -4.18 0.47
C ASN A 42 -2.97 -3.09 -0.61
N GLN A 43 -1.82 -2.46 -0.84
CA GLN A 43 -1.70 -1.42 -1.85
C GLN A 43 -1.79 -2.00 -3.27
N ILE A 44 -1.17 -3.15 -3.51
CA ILE A 44 -1.32 -3.91 -4.77
C ILE A 44 -2.78 -4.35 -4.94
N GLN A 45 -3.41 -4.91 -3.90
CA GLN A 45 -4.82 -5.32 -3.95
C GLN A 45 -5.75 -4.12 -4.25
N SER A 46 -5.47 -2.94 -3.70
CA SER A 46 -6.24 -1.72 -3.99
C SER A 46 -6.15 -1.30 -5.45
N ALA A 47 -5.01 -1.54 -6.12
CA ALA A 47 -4.89 -1.24 -7.54
C ALA A 47 -5.87 -2.07 -8.39
N PHE A 48 -6.18 -3.30 -7.98
CA PHE A 48 -7.11 -4.18 -8.70
C PHE A 48 -8.56 -4.04 -8.24
N THR A 49 -8.79 -3.98 -6.93
CA THR A 49 -10.13 -4.01 -6.33
C THR A 49 -10.70 -2.61 -6.01
N ASN A 50 -9.88 -1.55 -6.11
CA ASN A 50 -10.15 -0.19 -5.60
C ASN A 50 -10.42 -0.11 -4.10
N TRP A 51 -10.32 -1.23 -3.39
CA TRP A 51 -10.57 -1.27 -1.97
C TRP A 51 -9.26 -1.10 -1.20
N CYS A 52 -9.18 -0.05 -0.39
CA CYS A 52 -8.07 0.16 0.53
C CYS A 52 -8.65 0.56 1.90
N PRO A 53 -8.27 -0.12 2.99
CA PRO A 53 -8.75 0.23 4.33
C PRO A 53 -8.44 1.69 4.71
N VAL A 54 -7.32 2.23 4.21
CA VAL A 54 -6.94 3.63 4.43
C VAL A 54 -7.89 4.60 3.74
N MET A 55 -8.39 4.28 2.53
CA MET A 55 -9.40 5.10 1.86
C MET A 55 -10.72 5.11 2.64
N VAL A 56 -11.12 3.97 3.20
CA VAL A 56 -12.30 3.90 4.08
C VAL A 56 -12.10 4.75 5.33
N LEU A 57 -10.91 4.71 5.92
CA LEU A 57 -10.57 5.55 7.08
C LEU A 57 -10.62 7.04 6.72
N TYR A 58 -10.05 7.46 5.60
CA TYR A 58 -10.07 8.85 5.13
C TYR A 58 -11.49 9.34 4.83
N ARG A 59 -12.32 8.51 4.21
CA ARG A 59 -13.75 8.82 4.00
C ARG A 59 -14.49 8.98 5.34
N LYS A 60 -14.18 8.16 6.35
CA LYS A 60 -14.73 8.31 7.70
C LYS A 60 -14.25 9.58 8.41
N MET A 61 -13.03 10.03 8.11
CA MET A 61 -12.49 11.29 8.61
C MET A 61 -13.00 12.52 7.82
N GLY A 62 -13.85 12.33 6.80
CA GLY A 62 -14.40 13.42 5.99
C GLY A 62 -13.41 14.05 5.01
N ILE A 63 -12.28 13.40 4.74
CA ILE A 63 -11.31 13.86 3.75
C ILE A 63 -11.90 13.63 2.36
N LYS A 64 -12.03 14.72 1.58
CA LYS A 64 -12.55 14.68 0.22
C LYS A 64 -11.50 14.10 -0.72
N GLU A 65 -11.93 13.24 -1.63
CA GLU A 65 -11.10 12.79 -2.73
C GLU A 65 -10.88 13.98 -3.68
N CYS A 66 -9.65 14.18 -4.14
CA CYS A 66 -9.40 15.15 -5.20
C CYS A 66 -9.91 14.52 -6.51
N GLU A 67 -11.00 15.05 -7.06
CA GLU A 67 -11.43 14.76 -8.42
C GLU A 67 -10.58 15.60 -9.39
N CYS A 68 -9.86 14.92 -10.29
CA CYS A 68 -9.30 15.54 -11.50
C CYS A 68 -10.31 15.46 -12.64
#